data_AF-A0A6F8SQC0-F1
#
_entry.id   AF-A0A6F8SQC0-F1
#
_cell.length_a   1.000
_cell.length_b   1.000
_cell.length_c   1.000
_cell.angle_alpha   90.00
_cell.angle_beta   90.00
_cell.angle_gamma   90.00
#
_symmetry.space_group_name_H-M   'P 1'
#
loop_
_entity.id
_entity.type
_entity.pdbx_description
1 polymer ?
#
loop_
_entity_poly.entity_id
_entity_poly.type
_entity_poly.pdbx_seq_one_letter_code
_entity_poly.pdbx_strand_id
1 'polypeptide(L)'
;MAGARRPAPANNAANLKGAAAEARKVQSEQLSERAKAENILSPEQMRSGNVPVNAGGLMMTMLGGELRPMTSDDLAQLRQKARELGRRFEGGITARQVVDMSLSEDRKRARSQITTVIPAGARALKAGGKVTALEVRFMTNAGPDSDVSRHHVMVEFTGYPEQVIAGEDTAQRAAWQLRKKGIRFNCDCGRHRYWYRYLATVGNFNAGPREDGFPKIRNPNLVGVACKELLSNSVYGRSGGSPV
;
A
#
# COMPACT_ATOMS: atom_id res chain seq x y z
N MET A 1 26.71 23.74 -4.90
CA MET A 1 25.49 24.57 -4.79
C MET A 1 24.45 23.76 -4.02
N ALA A 2 24.36 23.96 -2.69
CA ALA A 2 23.46 23.21 -1.82
C ALA A 2 22.06 23.84 -1.88
N GLY A 3 21.11 23.15 -2.53
CA GLY A 3 19.71 23.58 -2.57
C GLY A 3 19.10 23.53 -1.17
N ALA A 4 18.59 24.67 -0.69
CA ALA A 4 18.00 24.82 0.63
C ALA A 4 16.82 23.84 0.82
N ARG A 5 16.93 22.95 1.83
CA ARG A 5 15.81 22.10 2.27
C ARG A 5 14.73 23.00 2.87
N ARG A 6 13.53 22.99 2.30
CA ARG A 6 12.36 23.68 2.88
C ARG A 6 12.02 23.01 4.23
N PRO A 7 11.80 23.77 5.31
CA PRO A 7 11.41 23.20 6.59
C PRO A 7 10.05 22.49 6.47
N ALA A 8 9.94 21.30 7.06
CA ALA A 8 8.68 20.55 7.09
C ALA A 8 7.59 21.38 7.80
N PRO A 9 6.36 21.49 7.24
CA PRO A 9 5.31 22.27 7.87
C PRO A 9 4.83 21.62 9.16
N ALA A 10 4.55 22.45 10.18
CA ALA A 10 4.16 22.04 11.53
C ALA A 10 2.95 21.08 11.53
N ASN A 11 3.03 20.06 12.38
CA ASN A 11 2.00 19.03 12.58
C ASN A 11 0.74 19.59 13.26
N ASN A 12 -0.12 20.28 12.50
CA ASN A 12 -1.40 20.74 13.01
C ASN A 12 -2.46 19.62 12.88
N ALA A 13 -2.66 18.88 13.98
CA ALA A 13 -3.73 17.89 14.15
C ALA A 13 -5.15 18.49 14.11
N ALA A 14 -5.28 19.81 14.06
CA ALA A 14 -6.54 20.54 14.24
C ALA A 14 -7.49 20.55 13.03
N ASN A 15 -7.04 20.17 11.82
CA ASN A 15 -7.87 20.25 10.61
C ASN A 15 -8.26 18.86 10.07
N LEU A 16 -9.13 18.17 10.81
CA LEU A 16 -9.79 16.93 10.34
C LEU A 16 -10.86 17.22 9.27
N LYS A 17 -11.46 18.42 9.31
CA LYS A 17 -12.38 18.93 8.27
C LYS A 17 -11.57 19.19 6.99
N GLY A 18 -11.60 18.23 6.06
CA GLY A 18 -10.90 18.31 4.78
C GLY A 18 -9.95 17.14 4.50
N ALA A 19 -9.62 16.31 5.48
CA ALA A 19 -8.72 15.17 5.31
C ALA A 19 -9.20 14.17 4.24
N ALA A 20 -10.53 13.99 4.12
CA ALA A 20 -11.11 13.15 3.07
C ALA A 20 -10.96 13.77 1.67
N ALA A 21 -11.06 15.10 1.56
CA ALA A 21 -10.89 15.82 0.30
C ALA A 21 -9.40 15.85 -0.12
N GLU A 22 -8.50 16.08 0.84
CA GLU A 22 -7.04 16.00 0.66
C GLU A 22 -6.63 14.62 0.14
N ALA A 23 -7.08 13.54 0.81
CA ALA A 23 -6.79 12.18 0.36
C ALA A 23 -7.31 11.88 -1.06
N ARG A 24 -8.50 12.38 -1.42
CA ARG A 24 -9.05 12.23 -2.78
C ARG A 24 -8.24 12.99 -3.82
N LYS A 25 -7.83 14.22 -3.51
CA LYS A 25 -6.99 15.04 -4.37
C LYS A 25 -5.67 14.33 -4.66
N VAL A 26 -4.97 13.89 -3.62
CA VAL A 26 -3.70 13.15 -3.76
C VAL A 26 -3.89 11.89 -4.61
N GLN A 27 -4.94 11.10 -4.39
CA GLN A 27 -5.20 9.92 -5.24
C GLN A 27 -5.45 10.29 -6.70
N SER A 28 -6.19 11.36 -6.97
CA SER A 28 -6.47 11.82 -8.34
C SER A 28 -5.21 12.30 -9.07
N GLU A 29 -4.31 12.98 -8.38
CA GLU A 29 -3.01 13.41 -8.91
C GLU A 29 -2.14 12.20 -9.24
N GLN A 30 -2.07 11.23 -8.32
CA GLN A 30 -1.31 10.01 -8.53
C GLN A 30 -1.82 9.20 -9.74
N LEU A 31 -3.14 9.15 -9.94
CA LEU A 31 -3.75 8.53 -11.11
C LEU A 31 -3.41 9.26 -12.40
N SER A 32 -3.50 10.60 -12.41
CA SER A 32 -3.15 11.43 -13.56
C SER A 32 -1.69 11.25 -13.98
N GLU A 33 -0.77 11.24 -13.01
CA GLU A 33 0.65 10.98 -13.27
C GLU A 33 0.91 9.57 -13.82
N ARG A 34 0.14 8.56 -13.38
CA ARG A 34 0.26 7.20 -13.91
C ARG A 34 -0.29 7.07 -15.31
N ALA A 35 -1.40 7.74 -15.63
CA ALA A 35 -1.96 7.74 -16.97
C ALA A 35 -1.01 8.35 -18.02
N LYS A 36 -0.14 9.28 -17.60
CA LYS A 36 0.86 9.93 -18.47
C LYS A 36 2.18 9.17 -18.59
N ALA A 37 2.36 8.07 -17.85
CA ALA A 37 3.65 7.39 -17.81
C ALA A 37 3.79 6.38 -18.96
N GLU A 38 4.78 6.61 -19.82
CA GLU A 38 4.99 5.85 -21.06
C GLU A 38 5.75 4.52 -20.85
N ASN A 39 6.48 4.39 -19.74
CA ASN A 39 7.38 3.25 -19.47
C ASN A 39 6.83 2.26 -18.44
N ILE A 40 5.55 1.89 -18.54
CA ILE A 40 4.85 0.98 -17.61
C ILE A 40 4.71 -0.41 -18.23
N LEU A 41 5.03 -1.45 -17.45
CA LEU A 41 4.71 -2.84 -17.80
C LEU A 41 3.44 -3.24 -17.07
N SER A 42 2.32 -3.41 -17.80
CA SER A 42 1.01 -3.73 -17.23
C SER A 42 0.92 -5.20 -16.76
N PRO A 43 -0.02 -5.57 -15.86
CA PRO A 43 -0.18 -6.95 -15.41
C PRO A 43 -0.66 -7.86 -16.53
N GLU A 44 -1.37 -7.32 -17.53
CA GLU A 44 -1.75 -8.05 -18.72
C GLU A 44 -0.54 -8.33 -19.60
N GLN A 45 0.30 -7.34 -19.89
CA GLN A 45 1.56 -7.53 -20.64
C GLN A 45 2.48 -8.54 -19.94
N MET A 46 2.55 -8.49 -18.61
CA MET A 46 3.30 -9.46 -17.80
C MET A 46 2.68 -10.87 -17.86
N ARG A 47 1.35 -11.00 -17.98
CA ARG A 47 0.67 -12.30 -18.09
C ARG A 47 0.77 -12.88 -19.50
N SER A 48 0.33 -12.13 -20.51
CA SER A 48 0.21 -12.53 -21.92
C SER A 48 1.57 -12.68 -22.59
N GLY A 49 2.54 -11.82 -22.27
CA GLY A 49 3.86 -11.83 -22.90
C GLY A 49 3.98 -11.01 -24.16
N ASN A 50 2.90 -10.36 -24.57
CA ASN A 50 2.92 -9.34 -25.61
C ASN A 50 3.48 -8.05 -25.02
N VAL A 51 4.78 -8.06 -24.72
CA VAL A 51 5.54 -6.86 -24.40
C VAL A 51 6.02 -6.29 -25.73
N PRO A 52 5.70 -5.03 -26.09
CA PRO A 52 6.21 -4.43 -27.31
C PRO A 52 7.73 -4.54 -27.32
N VAL A 53 8.30 -5.16 -28.35
CA VAL A 53 9.75 -5.46 -28.43
C VAL A 53 10.60 -4.17 -28.48
N ASN A 54 9.98 -3.03 -28.78
CA ASN A 54 10.61 -1.70 -28.69
C ASN A 54 10.64 -1.09 -27.27
N ALA A 55 10.11 -1.78 -26.25
CA ALA A 55 10.31 -1.45 -24.83
C ALA A 55 11.66 -1.92 -24.28
N GLY A 56 12.35 -2.83 -24.99
CA GLY A 56 13.68 -3.34 -24.62
C GLY A 56 14.81 -2.30 -24.74
N GLY A 57 14.60 -1.22 -25.51
CA GLY A 57 15.60 -0.17 -25.71
C GLY A 57 15.61 0.95 -24.66
N LEU A 58 14.56 1.08 -23.83
CA LEU A 58 14.39 2.25 -22.94
C LEU A 58 13.97 1.91 -21.50
N MET A 59 13.69 0.65 -21.19
CA MET A 59 13.28 0.26 -19.86
C MET A 59 14.46 -0.26 -19.04
N MET A 60 14.74 0.44 -17.94
CA MET A 60 15.76 0.05 -16.97
C MET A 60 15.18 -0.89 -15.92
N THR A 61 16.01 -1.83 -15.45
CA THR A 61 15.71 -2.76 -14.36
C THR A 61 16.81 -2.70 -13.32
N MET A 62 16.46 -2.99 -12.06
CA MET A 62 17.41 -3.23 -10.96
C MET A 62 17.53 -4.74 -10.66
N LEU A 63 17.06 -5.60 -11.57
CA LEU A 63 17.19 -7.04 -11.44
C LEU A 63 18.68 -7.45 -11.55
N GLY A 64 19.21 -8.02 -10.48
CA GLY A 64 20.64 -8.28 -10.33
C GLY A 64 21.40 -7.24 -9.49
N GLY A 65 20.73 -6.18 -9.02
CA GLY A 65 21.30 -5.22 -8.07
C GLY A 65 21.83 -3.92 -8.68
N GLU A 66 22.02 -3.86 -10.00
CA GLU A 66 22.51 -2.68 -10.72
C GLU A 66 21.46 -2.13 -11.71
N LEU A 67 21.46 -0.81 -11.91
CA LEU A 67 20.54 -0.14 -12.83
C LEU A 67 21.04 -0.32 -14.26
N ARG A 68 20.41 -1.22 -15.01
CA ARG A 68 20.81 -1.53 -16.39
C ARG A 68 19.62 -1.67 -17.34
N PRO A 69 19.83 -1.56 -18.66
CA PRO A 69 18.81 -1.89 -19.64
C PRO A 69 18.31 -3.32 -19.44
N MET A 70 17.00 -3.49 -19.58
CA MET A 70 16.31 -4.76 -19.39
C MET A 70 16.47 -5.66 -20.62
N THR A 71 16.76 -6.94 -20.38
CA THR A 71 16.86 -7.97 -21.43
C THR A 71 15.57 -8.78 -21.57
N SER A 72 15.47 -9.62 -22.60
CA SER A 72 14.38 -10.60 -22.76
C SER A 72 14.30 -11.58 -21.59
N ASP A 73 15.45 -11.98 -21.05
CA ASP A 73 15.53 -12.91 -19.93
C ASP A 73 15.06 -12.27 -18.64
N ASP A 74 15.36 -10.98 -18.44
CA ASP A 74 14.83 -10.21 -17.31
C ASP A 74 13.30 -10.17 -17.38
N LEU A 75 12.72 -9.91 -18.56
CA LEU A 75 11.27 -9.94 -18.74
C LEU A 75 10.70 -11.30 -18.36
N ALA A 76 11.31 -12.41 -18.78
CA ALA A 76 10.86 -13.75 -18.39
C ALA A 76 10.89 -13.96 -16.86
N GLN A 77 11.97 -13.53 -16.19
CA GLN A 77 12.10 -13.61 -14.73
C GLN A 77 11.06 -12.76 -13.99
N LEU A 78 10.83 -11.52 -14.45
CA LEU A 78 9.82 -10.66 -13.84
C LEU A 78 8.41 -11.26 -13.96
N ARG A 79 8.12 -11.92 -15.10
CA ARG A 79 6.84 -12.61 -15.33
C ARG A 79 6.65 -13.80 -14.42
N GLN A 80 7.68 -14.60 -14.21
CA GLN A 80 7.62 -15.72 -13.26
C GLN A 80 7.32 -15.23 -11.84
N LYS A 81 8.02 -14.18 -11.38
CA LYS A 81 7.79 -13.58 -10.06
C LYS A 81 6.36 -13.03 -9.90
N ALA A 82 5.81 -12.38 -10.93
CA ALA A 82 4.44 -11.89 -10.91
C ALA A 82 3.41 -13.03 -10.79
N ARG A 83 3.64 -14.16 -11.49
CA ARG A 83 2.78 -15.35 -11.42
C ARG A 83 2.83 -16.02 -10.05
N GLU A 84 4.02 -16.16 -9.48
CA GLU A 84 4.21 -16.72 -8.13
C GLU A 84 3.52 -15.86 -7.07
N LEU A 85 3.61 -14.53 -7.18
CA LEU A 85 2.96 -13.61 -6.27
C LEU A 85 1.43 -13.76 -6.30
N GLY A 86 0.83 -13.85 -7.50
CA GLY A 86 -0.61 -14.01 -7.67
C GLY A 86 -1.17 -15.22 -6.93
N ARG A 87 -0.45 -16.35 -6.95
CA ARG A 87 -0.85 -17.58 -6.24
C ARG A 87 -0.79 -17.45 -4.71
N ARG A 88 0.03 -16.56 -4.16
CA ARG A 88 0.26 -16.43 -2.71
C ARG A 88 -0.84 -15.65 -1.97
N PHE A 89 -1.63 -14.84 -2.68
CA PHE A 89 -2.53 -13.86 -2.07
C PHE A 89 -4.00 -13.99 -2.50
N GLU A 90 -4.43 -15.18 -2.95
CA GLU A 90 -5.84 -15.44 -3.26
C GLU A 90 -6.71 -15.28 -2.00
N GLY A 91 -7.51 -14.20 -1.95
CA GLY A 91 -8.44 -13.91 -0.85
C GLY A 91 -8.13 -12.66 -0.01
N GLY A 92 -7.09 -11.89 -0.36
CA GLY A 92 -6.67 -10.71 0.40
C GLY A 92 -5.57 -11.02 1.43
N ILE A 93 -5.28 -10.07 2.31
CA ILE A 93 -4.19 -10.23 3.30
C ILE A 93 -4.66 -9.91 4.71
N THR A 94 -4.27 -10.71 5.70
CA THR A 94 -4.56 -10.42 7.11
C THR A 94 -3.58 -9.41 7.70
N ALA A 95 -3.97 -8.74 8.79
CA ALA A 95 -3.07 -7.81 9.49
C ALA A 95 -1.76 -8.49 9.94
N ARG A 96 -1.83 -9.75 10.38
CA ARG A 96 -0.67 -10.57 10.77
C ARG A 96 0.30 -10.77 9.62
N GLN A 97 -0.24 -11.24 8.49
CA GLN A 97 0.51 -11.43 7.25
C GLN A 97 1.21 -10.16 6.77
N VAL A 98 0.57 -8.99 6.91
CA VAL A 98 1.18 -7.70 6.57
C VAL A 98 2.47 -7.44 7.36
N VAL A 99 2.52 -7.74 8.66
CA VAL A 99 3.73 -7.52 9.46
C VAL A 99 4.79 -8.57 9.20
N ASP A 100 4.37 -9.83 9.14
CA ASP A 100 5.29 -10.96 8.96
C ASP A 100 6.03 -10.86 7.62
N MET A 101 5.30 -10.48 6.55
CA MET A 101 5.86 -10.34 5.19
C MET A 101 6.45 -8.96 4.89
N SER A 102 6.40 -8.02 5.84
CA SER A 102 7.04 -6.72 5.66
C SER A 102 8.55 -6.77 5.90
N LEU A 103 9.26 -5.88 5.22
CA LEU A 103 10.71 -5.79 5.39
C LEU A 103 11.05 -5.34 6.81
N SER A 104 12.12 -5.91 7.38
CA SER A 104 12.61 -5.56 8.71
C SER A 104 12.96 -4.08 8.84
N GLU A 105 13.49 -3.48 7.77
CA GLU A 105 13.77 -2.05 7.67
C GLU A 105 12.48 -1.22 7.81
N ASP A 106 11.43 -1.55 7.06
CA ASP A 106 10.15 -0.82 7.13
C ASP A 106 9.49 -0.98 8.51
N ARG A 107 9.62 -2.15 9.16
CA ARG A 107 9.19 -2.35 10.56
C ARG A 107 9.96 -1.48 11.54
N LYS A 108 11.28 -1.36 11.40
CA LYS A 108 12.11 -0.49 12.25
C LYS A 108 11.72 0.97 12.07
N ARG A 109 11.58 1.42 10.82
CA ARG A 109 11.18 2.79 10.48
C ARG A 109 9.77 3.13 10.96
N ALA A 110 8.84 2.19 10.91
CA ALA A 110 7.49 2.37 11.46
C ALA A 110 7.55 2.72 12.96
N ARG A 111 8.33 1.95 13.72
CA ARG A 111 8.47 2.13 15.18
C ARG A 111 9.20 3.42 15.57
N SER A 112 10.17 3.87 14.77
CA SER A 112 10.99 5.03 15.12
C SER A 112 10.54 6.35 14.50
N GLN A 113 9.83 6.33 13.38
CA GLN A 113 9.51 7.55 12.61
C GLN A 113 8.02 7.90 12.61
N ILE A 114 7.12 6.95 12.88
CA ILE A 114 5.69 7.20 12.92
C ILE A 114 5.26 7.25 14.39
N THR A 115 5.08 8.47 14.90
CA THR A 115 4.72 8.72 16.30
C THR A 115 3.25 9.04 16.47
N THR A 116 2.58 9.42 15.38
CA THR A 116 1.20 9.91 15.42
C THR A 116 0.36 9.20 14.36
N VAL A 117 -0.74 8.61 14.82
CA VAL A 117 -1.77 7.98 13.99
C VAL A 117 -3.13 8.50 14.46
N ILE A 118 -3.88 9.13 13.57
CA ILE A 118 -5.18 9.71 13.88
C ILE A 118 -6.23 9.12 12.94
N PRO A 119 -7.33 8.55 13.45
CA PRO A 119 -8.45 8.17 12.61
C PRO A 119 -9.12 9.44 12.06
N ALA A 120 -9.12 9.58 10.74
CA ALA A 120 -9.67 10.74 10.03
C ALA A 120 -11.14 10.54 9.61
N GLY A 121 -11.62 9.30 9.64
CA GLY A 121 -13.02 8.97 9.38
C GLY A 121 -13.22 7.50 9.00
N ALA A 122 -14.46 7.05 9.04
CA ALA A 122 -14.87 5.72 8.61
C ALA A 122 -16.13 5.81 7.76
N ARG A 123 -16.27 4.93 6.78
CA ARG A 123 -17.48 4.79 5.97
C ARG A 123 -17.74 3.34 5.59
N ALA A 124 -19.00 2.93 5.62
CA ALA A 124 -19.40 1.64 5.05
C ALA A 124 -19.35 1.72 3.52
N LEU A 125 -18.62 0.80 2.90
CA LEU A 125 -18.63 0.60 1.46
C LEU A 125 -19.85 -0.22 1.08
N LYS A 126 -20.54 0.19 0.02
CA LYS A 126 -21.74 -0.47 -0.48
C LYS A 126 -21.58 -0.84 -1.94
N ALA A 127 -22.02 -2.04 -2.31
CA ALA A 127 -22.17 -2.47 -3.69
C ALA A 127 -23.56 -3.09 -3.87
N GLY A 128 -24.32 -2.64 -4.87
CA GLY A 128 -25.69 -3.11 -5.10
C GLY A 128 -26.60 -2.93 -3.88
N GLY A 129 -26.43 -1.84 -3.11
CA GLY A 129 -27.21 -1.54 -1.90
C GLY A 129 -26.78 -2.30 -0.63
N LYS A 130 -25.91 -3.30 -0.72
CA LYS A 130 -25.43 -4.08 0.43
C LYS A 130 -24.08 -3.57 0.93
N VAL A 131 -23.87 -3.56 2.24
CA VAL A 131 -22.56 -3.24 2.84
C VAL A 131 -21.58 -4.37 2.51
N THR A 132 -20.45 -4.04 1.91
CA THR A 132 -19.42 -5.01 1.50
C THR A 132 -18.14 -4.93 2.32
N ALA A 133 -17.85 -3.77 2.90
CA ALA A 133 -16.67 -3.56 3.74
C ALA A 133 -16.82 -2.28 4.58
N LEU A 134 -15.96 -2.11 5.58
CA LEU A 134 -15.76 -0.84 6.28
C LEU A 134 -14.44 -0.22 5.83
N GLU A 135 -14.49 0.95 5.20
CA GLU A 135 -13.31 1.77 4.92
C GLU A 135 -13.02 2.66 6.13
N VAL A 136 -11.81 2.57 6.68
CA VAL A 136 -11.29 3.48 7.71
C VAL A 136 -10.10 4.22 7.14
N ARG A 137 -10.12 5.55 7.28
CA ARG A 137 -9.02 6.43 6.87
C ARG A 137 -8.24 6.86 8.10
N PHE A 138 -6.93 6.71 8.03
CA PHE A 138 -5.97 7.18 9.01
C PHE A 138 -5.11 8.28 8.40
N MET A 139 -4.72 9.23 9.25
CA MET A 139 -3.68 10.21 8.97
C MET A 139 -2.47 9.89 9.85
N THR A 140 -1.30 9.85 9.26
CA THR A 140 -0.05 9.67 10.01
C THR A 140 0.86 10.86 9.81
N ASN A 141 1.73 11.13 10.79
CA ASN A 141 2.85 12.01 10.52
C ASN A 141 3.74 11.40 9.43
N ALA A 142 4.38 12.26 8.65
CA ALA A 142 5.40 11.82 7.73
C ALA A 142 6.74 11.64 8.45
N GLY A 143 7.64 10.87 7.84
CA GLY A 143 9.00 10.73 8.37
C GLY A 143 9.89 11.94 8.08
N PRO A 144 11.12 11.94 8.63
CA PRO A 144 12.04 13.07 8.54
C PRO A 144 12.44 13.44 7.10
N ASP A 145 12.49 12.45 6.19
CA ASP A 145 12.87 12.65 4.79
C ASP A 145 11.68 12.82 3.84
N SER A 146 10.48 13.10 4.36
CA SER A 146 9.29 13.28 3.53
C SER A 146 9.16 14.72 3.05
N ASP A 147 8.59 14.87 1.86
CA ASP A 147 8.20 16.13 1.23
C ASP A 147 6.88 16.72 1.77
N VAL A 148 6.04 15.87 2.35
CA VAL A 148 4.77 16.23 3.00
C VAL A 148 4.86 16.08 4.52
N SER A 149 3.98 16.74 5.28
CA SER A 149 3.91 16.61 6.75
C SER A 149 3.09 15.39 7.21
N ARG A 150 2.19 14.90 6.36
CA ARG A 150 1.30 13.78 6.69
C ARG A 150 0.98 12.92 5.48
N HIS A 151 0.68 11.66 5.77
CA HIS A 151 0.24 10.67 4.78
C HIS A 151 -1.16 10.18 5.14
N HIS A 152 -1.91 9.81 4.11
CA HIS A 152 -3.24 9.23 4.21
C HIS A 152 -3.19 7.73 3.94
N VAL A 153 -3.61 6.96 4.94
CA VAL A 153 -3.72 5.52 4.84
C VAL A 153 -5.18 5.12 4.87
N MET A 154 -5.58 4.30 3.91
CA MET A 154 -6.91 3.74 3.80
C MET A 154 -6.83 2.25 4.09
N VAL A 155 -7.71 1.74 4.95
CA VAL A 155 -7.84 0.32 5.26
C VAL A 155 -9.30 -0.08 5.10
N GLU A 156 -9.56 -1.09 4.28
CA GLU A 156 -10.86 -1.72 4.12
C GLU A 156 -10.89 -3.04 4.90
N PHE A 157 -11.84 -3.17 5.81
CA PHE A 157 -12.13 -4.41 6.50
C PHE A 157 -13.20 -5.17 5.72
N THR A 158 -12.80 -6.18 4.96
CA THR A 158 -13.72 -6.96 4.11
C THR A 158 -14.63 -7.85 4.93
N GLY A 159 -14.19 -8.27 6.12
CA GLY A 159 -14.98 -9.08 7.06
C GLY A 159 -16.00 -8.29 7.88
N TYR A 160 -16.22 -7.00 7.59
CA TYR A 160 -17.14 -6.15 8.37
C TYR A 160 -18.61 -6.58 8.30
N PRO A 161 -19.18 -6.90 7.12
CA PRO A 161 -20.58 -7.31 7.02
C PRO A 161 -20.90 -8.53 7.89
N GLU A 162 -20.02 -9.53 7.92
CA GLU A 162 -20.20 -10.74 8.72
C GLU A 162 -20.19 -10.44 10.21
N GLN A 163 -19.36 -9.50 10.66
CA GLN A 163 -19.28 -9.12 12.08
C GLN A 163 -20.49 -8.29 12.54
N VAL A 164 -21.03 -7.44 11.65
CA VAL A 164 -22.28 -6.73 11.91
C VAL A 164 -23.45 -7.71 12.01
N ILE A 165 -23.50 -8.71 11.12
CA ILE A 165 -24.55 -9.75 11.13
C ILE A 165 -24.42 -10.67 12.35
N ALA A 166 -23.20 -11.02 12.73
CA ALA A 166 -22.93 -11.89 13.87
C ALA A 166 -23.38 -11.30 15.21
N GLY A 167 -23.56 -9.97 15.30
CA GLY A 167 -24.10 -9.32 16.48
C GLY A 167 -23.25 -9.53 17.73
N GLU A 168 -21.92 -9.38 17.60
CA GLU A 168 -20.98 -9.54 18.71
C GLU A 168 -21.34 -8.64 19.92
N ASP A 169 -21.33 -9.22 21.12
CA ASP A 169 -21.78 -8.55 22.36
C ASP A 169 -20.99 -7.28 22.70
N THR A 170 -19.75 -7.16 22.21
CA THR A 170 -18.89 -6.01 22.48
C THR A 170 -18.10 -5.58 21.26
N ALA A 171 -17.85 -4.28 21.15
CA ALA A 171 -17.00 -3.70 20.11
C ALA A 171 -15.58 -4.28 20.10
N GLN A 172 -15.06 -4.67 21.27
CA GLN A 172 -13.73 -5.31 21.38
C GLN A 172 -13.69 -6.70 20.76
N ARG A 173 -14.71 -7.54 20.99
CA ARG A 173 -14.80 -8.87 20.36
C ARG A 173 -14.93 -8.76 18.84
N ALA A 174 -15.82 -7.88 18.36
CA ALA A 174 -15.94 -7.58 16.94
C ALA A 174 -14.60 -7.13 16.33
N ALA A 175 -13.87 -6.22 16.98
CA ALA A 175 -12.57 -5.76 16.52
C ALA A 175 -11.52 -6.88 16.48
N TRP A 176 -11.54 -7.79 17.46
CA TRP A 176 -10.62 -8.92 17.50
C TRP A 176 -10.90 -9.92 16.37
N GLN A 177 -12.16 -10.22 16.08
CA GLN A 177 -12.54 -11.08 14.96
C GLN A 177 -12.19 -10.43 13.61
N LEU A 178 -12.43 -9.12 13.46
CA LEU A 178 -12.06 -8.38 12.25
C LEU A 178 -10.56 -8.47 11.94
N ARG A 179 -9.69 -8.48 12.95
CA ARG A 179 -8.23 -8.61 12.75
C ARG A 179 -7.82 -9.94 12.11
N LYS A 180 -8.63 -10.98 12.28
CA LYS A 180 -8.39 -12.30 11.69
C LYS A 180 -8.87 -12.39 10.25
N LYS A 181 -9.73 -11.48 9.83
CA LYS A 181 -10.26 -11.43 8.46
C LYS A 181 -9.29 -10.69 7.54
N GLY A 182 -9.52 -10.84 6.24
CA GLY A 182 -8.77 -10.12 5.23
C GLY A 182 -8.98 -8.62 5.36
N ILE A 183 -7.91 -7.86 5.09
CA ILE A 183 -7.94 -6.43 4.92
C ILE A 183 -7.43 -6.09 3.52
N ARG A 184 -7.92 -4.97 2.99
CA ARG A 184 -7.30 -4.29 1.86
C ARG A 184 -6.79 -2.94 2.33
N PHE A 185 -5.75 -2.42 1.70
CA PHE A 185 -5.23 -1.13 2.09
C PHE A 185 -4.58 -0.37 0.94
N ASN A 186 -4.41 0.93 1.17
CA ASN A 186 -3.65 1.83 0.31
C ASN A 186 -3.01 2.93 1.15
N CYS A 187 -1.81 3.35 0.76
CA CYS A 187 -1.12 4.51 1.31
C CYS A 187 -0.68 5.42 0.15
N ASP A 188 -0.83 6.72 0.35
CA ASP A 188 -0.40 7.74 -0.59
C ASP A 188 1.12 7.93 -0.64
N CYS A 189 1.89 7.40 0.32
CA CYS A 189 3.34 7.58 0.35
C CYS A 189 4.04 6.96 -0.88
N GLY A 190 5.17 7.56 -1.28
CA GLY A 190 5.94 7.10 -2.43
C GLY A 190 6.46 5.65 -2.30
N ARG A 191 6.79 5.21 -1.08
CA ARG A 191 7.22 3.82 -0.84
C ARG A 191 6.09 2.85 -1.19
N HIS A 192 4.86 3.08 -0.72
CA HIS A 192 3.73 2.23 -1.09
C HIS A 192 3.43 2.32 -2.59
N ARG A 193 3.33 3.53 -3.15
CA ARG A 193 3.03 3.77 -4.57
C ARG A 193 3.96 3.02 -5.52
N TYR A 194 5.26 3.14 -5.31
CA TYR A 194 6.25 2.66 -6.28
C TYR A 194 6.81 1.27 -5.97
N TRP A 195 6.67 0.76 -4.74
CA TRP A 195 7.21 -0.54 -4.35
C TRP A 195 6.15 -1.60 -4.12
N TYR A 196 4.99 -1.25 -3.55
CA TYR A 196 4.06 -2.22 -2.98
C TYR A 196 2.66 -2.21 -3.61
N ARG A 197 2.22 -1.10 -4.23
CA ARG A 197 0.87 -0.98 -4.80
C ARG A 197 0.61 -1.97 -5.95
N TYR A 198 1.63 -2.26 -6.75
CA TYR A 198 1.57 -3.32 -7.77
C TYR A 198 1.32 -4.68 -7.10
N LEU A 199 2.07 -5.01 -6.05
CA LEU A 199 1.91 -6.26 -5.32
C LEU A 199 0.50 -6.35 -4.69
N ALA A 200 0.01 -5.25 -4.13
CA ALA A 200 -1.35 -5.17 -3.59
C ALA A 200 -2.43 -5.37 -4.67
N THR A 201 -2.19 -4.87 -5.88
CA THR A 201 -3.11 -5.03 -7.01
C THR A 201 -3.13 -6.47 -7.50
N VAL A 202 -1.96 -7.09 -7.66
CA VAL A 202 -1.83 -8.50 -8.08
C VAL A 202 -2.35 -9.45 -7.01
N GLY A 203 -2.08 -9.16 -5.74
CA GLY A 203 -2.54 -9.95 -4.59
C GLY A 203 -3.98 -9.66 -4.13
N ASN A 204 -4.75 -8.87 -4.88
CA ASN A 204 -6.15 -8.56 -4.57
C ASN A 204 -6.41 -7.96 -3.16
N PHE A 205 -5.42 -7.25 -2.61
CA PHE A 205 -5.53 -6.55 -1.32
C PHE A 205 -5.34 -5.03 -1.43
N ASN A 206 -5.43 -4.48 -2.64
CA ASN A 206 -5.42 -3.03 -2.86
C ASN A 206 -6.81 -2.42 -2.58
N ALA A 207 -6.85 -1.39 -1.72
CA ALA A 207 -8.05 -0.58 -1.47
C ALA A 207 -8.08 0.73 -2.31
N GLY A 208 -6.98 1.05 -2.97
CA GLY A 208 -6.81 2.29 -3.72
C GLY A 208 -6.94 2.10 -5.23
N PRO A 209 -6.46 3.09 -6.01
CA PRO A 209 -6.36 2.95 -7.44
C PRO A 209 -5.50 1.76 -7.83
N ARG A 210 -5.92 1.02 -8.85
CA ARG A 210 -5.17 -0.13 -9.37
C ARG A 210 -3.83 0.36 -9.91
N GLU A 211 -2.76 -0.33 -9.53
CA GLU A 211 -1.41 -0.09 -10.06
C GLU A 211 -1.05 -1.24 -10.98
N ASP A 212 -0.98 -0.89 -12.26
CA ASP A 212 -0.66 -1.84 -13.30
C ASP A 212 0.85 -1.87 -13.58
N GLY A 213 1.63 -0.87 -13.15
CA GLY A 213 3.06 -0.82 -13.41
C GLY A 213 3.91 -1.73 -12.54
N PHE A 214 4.55 -2.70 -13.18
CA PHE A 214 5.55 -3.55 -12.53
C PHE A 214 6.71 -2.70 -11.95
N PRO A 215 7.09 -2.87 -10.66
CA PRO A 215 8.07 -2.04 -9.98
C PRO A 215 9.54 -2.44 -10.32
N LYS A 216 9.89 -2.47 -11.61
CA LYS A 216 11.19 -2.98 -12.12
C LYS A 216 12.44 -2.27 -11.62
N ILE A 217 12.33 -1.01 -11.19
CA ILE A 217 13.44 -0.23 -10.62
C ILE A 217 13.44 -0.31 -9.09
N ARG A 218 12.26 -0.18 -8.47
CA ARG A 218 12.16 -0.02 -7.02
C ARG A 218 12.06 -1.35 -6.27
N ASN A 219 11.31 -2.31 -6.81
CA ASN A 219 11.10 -3.61 -6.19
C ASN A 219 11.06 -4.75 -7.23
N PRO A 220 12.15 -4.98 -7.99
CA PRO A 220 12.17 -5.99 -9.05
C PRO A 220 11.95 -7.43 -8.54
N ASN A 221 12.24 -7.67 -7.26
CA ASN A 221 12.08 -8.98 -6.62
C ASN A 221 10.71 -9.18 -5.96
N LEU A 222 9.82 -8.18 -6.00
CA LEU A 222 8.49 -8.22 -5.36
C LEU A 222 8.56 -8.66 -3.89
N VAL A 223 9.53 -8.14 -3.14
CA VAL A 223 9.70 -8.42 -1.71
C VAL A 223 9.04 -7.35 -0.86
N GLY A 224 8.61 -7.71 0.34
CA GLY A 224 7.90 -6.80 1.23
C GLY A 224 6.45 -6.56 0.80
N VAL A 225 5.60 -6.16 1.75
CA VAL A 225 4.17 -5.96 1.49
C VAL A 225 3.66 -4.57 1.91
N ALA A 226 4.32 -3.91 2.87
CA ALA A 226 3.83 -2.66 3.40
C ALA A 226 4.92 -1.62 3.69
N CYS A 227 4.54 -0.35 3.59
CA CYS A 227 5.34 0.78 4.01
C CYS A 227 5.21 1.01 5.53
N LYS A 228 6.09 1.86 6.05
CA LYS A 228 6.13 2.19 7.49
C LYS A 228 4.82 2.79 8.02
N GLU A 229 4.13 3.62 7.23
CA GLU A 229 2.88 4.27 7.62
C GLU A 229 1.79 3.23 7.82
N LEU A 230 1.71 2.25 6.92
CA LEU A 230 0.77 1.14 7.06
C LEU A 230 1.12 0.25 8.25
N LEU A 231 2.40 -0.03 8.51
CA LEU A 231 2.80 -0.88 9.63
C LEU A 231 2.52 -0.24 11.00
N SER A 232 2.53 1.08 11.08
CA SER A 232 2.11 1.82 12.26
C SER A 232 0.58 1.84 12.42
N ASN A 233 -0.15 1.81 11.30
CA ASN A 233 -1.62 1.90 11.26
C ASN A 233 -2.34 0.57 11.26
N SER A 234 -1.65 -0.50 10.86
CA SER A 234 -2.20 -1.84 10.82
C SER A 234 -2.47 -2.22 12.26
N VAL A 235 -3.65 -1.88 12.77
CA VAL A 235 -4.53 -2.57 13.73
C VAL A 235 -3.86 -3.59 14.67
N TYR A 236 -2.65 -3.31 15.16
CA TYR A 236 -2.03 -3.98 16.29
C TYR A 236 -2.39 -3.14 17.49
N GLY A 237 -3.52 -3.47 18.08
CA GLY A 237 -3.61 -3.34 19.53
C GLY A 237 -2.56 -4.27 20.11
N ARG A 238 -1.35 -3.74 20.31
CA ARG A 238 -0.52 -4.13 21.45
C ARG A 238 -1.18 -3.51 22.67
N SER A 239 -2.25 -4.15 23.15
CA SER A 239 -2.53 -4.15 24.57
C SER A 239 -1.49 -5.07 25.21
N GLY A 240 -0.58 -4.51 26.01
CA GLY A 240 0.32 -5.29 26.87
C GLY A 240 1.59 -5.81 26.19
N GLY A 241 2.69 -5.79 26.95
CA GLY A 241 4.05 -5.97 26.46
C GLY A 241 4.41 -7.36 25.96
N SER A 242 5.33 -7.37 24.99
CA SER A 242 6.49 -8.27 25.02
C SER A 242 7.55 -7.80 24.02
N PRO A 243 8.81 -7.66 24.46
CA PRO A 243 9.94 -7.44 23.58
C PRO A 243 10.44 -8.79 23.08
N VAL A 244 10.44 -8.97 21.76
CA VAL A 244 11.39 -9.85 21.05
C VAL A 244 11.67 -9.22 19.70
#